data_AF-A0A7F5QYL6-F1
#
_entry.id   AF-A0A7F5QYL6-F1
#
_cell.length_a   1.000
_cell.length_b   1.000
_cell.length_c   1.000
_cell.angle_alpha   90.00
_cell.angle_beta   90.00
_cell.angle_gamma   90.00
#
_symmetry.space_group_name_H-M   'P 1'
#
loop_
_entity.id
_entity.type
_entity.pdbx_description
1 polymer ?
#
loop_
_entity_poly.entity_id
_entity_poly.type
_entity_poly.pdbx_seq_one_letter_code
_entity_poly.pdbx_strand_id
1 'polypeptide(L)'
;MQSCARTRCNITMACPPGSKYVQTAGECCGKCVENEGVCMAFGNSHYKTFDGKIYNFGGLGKYQFVSDCRSHIFSVRITNVHNKRSVNTRRITIKSNSIRINLAQNFKCKVNGDLVKFPFKIEGSVKIEKRLDVLEVTLSSKVVIVWNGKSFLEVTVPPEFKNKLCGLCGNFNSNVKDDFKLRRGVVVRDTDAISFASSWCVGPKSCIKQSAQLTPLRQCKIRNADRNHCKHLLSTKVFNGCDSKLNSNKYYNACKSDMCDCPNGKCYCESLMAYSRECGRLGVDVDNWKKDSFCININKARRKKPISNSMFSQEDISKILRVMNKQNRTKSGRSPIPLN
;
A
#
# COMPACT_ATOMS: atom_id res chain seq x y z
N MET A 1 5.93 12.72 48.52
CA MET A 1 6.16 12.72 47.06
C MET A 1 7.66 12.70 46.82
N GLN A 2 8.23 11.56 46.43
CA GLN A 2 9.67 11.48 46.13
C GLN A 2 9.98 12.28 44.86
N SER A 3 10.72 13.38 45.02
CA SER A 3 11.18 14.19 43.89
C SER A 3 12.21 13.41 43.09
N CYS A 4 11.91 13.13 41.82
CA CYS A 4 12.88 12.56 40.90
C CYS A 4 13.98 13.61 40.63
N ALA A 5 15.14 13.46 41.26
CA ALA A 5 16.30 14.29 40.98
C ALA A 5 16.90 13.86 39.63
N ARG A 6 16.69 14.69 38.59
CA ARG A 6 17.23 14.55 37.21
C ARG A 6 18.71 14.17 37.15
N THR A 7 19.47 14.48 38.20
CA THR A 7 20.93 14.27 38.34
C THR A 7 21.38 12.81 38.23
N ARG A 8 20.48 11.81 38.27
CA ARG A 8 20.83 10.37 38.16
C ARG A 8 20.42 9.70 36.86
N CYS A 9 19.70 10.38 35.97
CA CYS A 9 19.41 9.81 34.67
C CYS A 9 20.61 10.05 33.75
N ASN A 10 21.20 8.98 33.22
CA ASN A 10 22.30 9.07 32.26
C ASN A 10 21.73 9.47 30.87
N ILE A 11 21.31 10.74 30.75
CA ILE A 11 20.56 11.30 29.59
C ILE A 11 21.47 11.55 28.38
N THR A 12 22.78 11.36 28.50
CA THR A 12 23.77 11.70 27.48
C THR A 12 23.91 10.70 26.33
N MET A 13 23.24 9.54 26.37
CA MET A 13 23.33 8.56 25.27
C MET A 13 22.13 8.67 24.33
N ALA A 14 22.39 9.11 23.09
CA ALA A 14 21.47 8.91 21.99
C ALA A 14 21.10 7.41 21.88
N CYS A 15 19.82 7.12 21.65
CA CYS A 15 19.36 5.74 21.55
C CYS A 15 20.04 5.00 20.38
N PRO A 16 20.30 3.69 20.52
CA PRO A 16 20.91 2.91 19.45
C PRO A 16 20.04 2.90 18.18
N PRO A 17 20.64 2.70 16.98
CA PRO A 17 19.90 2.61 15.74
C PRO A 17 18.72 1.64 15.83
N GLY A 18 17.55 2.05 15.33
CA GLY A 18 16.33 1.25 15.41
C GLY A 18 15.59 1.32 16.74
N SER A 19 15.93 2.26 17.62
CA SER A 19 15.19 2.54 18.85
C SER A 19 14.89 4.03 19.01
N LYS A 20 13.97 4.36 19.92
CA LYS A 20 13.59 5.73 20.25
C LYS A 20 13.53 5.93 21.76
N TYR A 21 13.86 7.14 22.22
CA TYR A 21 13.74 7.49 23.62
C TYR A 21 12.26 7.66 23.98
N VAL A 22 11.83 7.00 25.06
CA VAL A 22 10.47 7.08 25.59
C VAL A 22 10.53 7.39 27.08
N GLN A 23 9.89 8.49 27.49
CA GLN A 23 9.64 8.82 28.89
C GLN A 23 8.22 8.40 29.25
N THR A 24 8.07 7.37 30.09
CA THR A 24 6.75 6.94 30.58
C THR A 24 6.29 7.87 31.70
N ALA A 25 5.00 8.22 31.74
CA ALA A 25 4.42 8.97 32.84
C ALA A 25 4.63 8.22 34.17
N GLY A 26 5.22 8.90 35.17
CA GLY A 26 5.55 8.30 36.47
C GLY A 26 6.92 7.61 36.56
N GLU A 27 7.61 7.35 35.44
CA GLU A 27 9.00 6.89 35.46
C GLU A 27 9.96 8.10 35.55
N CYS A 28 10.98 7.99 36.40
CA CYS A 28 11.97 9.05 36.63
C CYS A 28 12.92 9.25 35.44
N CYS A 29 13.37 8.16 34.81
CA CYS A 29 14.24 8.18 33.64
C CYS A 29 13.56 7.49 32.45
N GLY A 30 13.64 8.11 31.27
CA GLY A 30 13.21 7.47 30.03
C GLY A 30 14.20 6.42 29.57
N LYS A 31 13.71 5.52 28.71
CA LYS A 31 14.45 4.38 28.19
C LYS A 31 14.38 4.35 26.67
N CYS A 32 15.39 3.76 26.04
CA CYS A 32 15.35 3.47 24.62
C CYS A 32 14.47 2.23 24.39
N VAL A 33 13.40 2.41 23.62
CA VAL A 33 12.49 1.33 23.21
C VAL A 33 12.73 1.05 21.74
N GLU A 34 12.90 -0.22 21.39
CA GLU A 34 13.05 -0.62 19.99
C GLU A 34 11.81 -0.25 19.18
N ASN A 35 12.03 0.19 17.94
CA ASN A 35 10.98 0.57 17.02
C ASN A 35 10.33 -0.66 16.40
N GLU A 36 9.06 -0.54 16.05
CA GLU A 36 8.38 -1.53 15.22
C GLU A 36 9.09 -1.64 13.86
N GLY A 37 9.14 -2.87 13.33
CA GLY A 37 9.63 -3.12 11.98
C GLY A 37 8.54 -2.83 10.95
N VAL A 38 8.87 -2.14 9.87
CA VAL A 38 7.94 -1.91 8.75
C VAL A 38 8.54 -2.35 7.43
N CYS A 39 7.87 -3.27 6.75
CA CYS A 39 8.17 -3.71 5.40
C CYS A 39 7.03 -3.32 4.44
N MET A 40 7.37 -2.99 3.19
CA MET A 40 6.38 -2.62 2.17
C MET A 40 6.60 -3.31 0.83
N ALA A 41 5.50 -3.53 0.12
CA ALA A 41 5.48 -3.71 -1.32
C ALA A 41 4.58 -2.63 -1.93
N PHE A 42 5.02 -1.97 -2.99
CA PHE A 42 4.28 -0.85 -3.60
C PHE A 42 4.52 -0.79 -5.11
N GLY A 43 3.63 -0.12 -5.83
CA GLY A 43 3.78 0.09 -7.27
C GLY A 43 3.83 -1.20 -8.08
N ASN A 44 4.70 -1.24 -9.09
CA ASN A 44 4.93 -2.35 -10.00
C ASN A 44 6.07 -3.26 -9.48
N SER A 45 5.86 -3.84 -8.30
CA SER A 45 6.83 -4.74 -7.63
C SER A 45 8.10 -4.06 -7.10
N HIS A 46 7.93 -2.92 -6.45
CA HIS A 46 8.92 -2.30 -5.57
C HIS A 46 8.75 -2.82 -4.15
N TYR A 47 9.87 -3.03 -3.45
CA TYR A 47 9.89 -3.55 -2.09
C TYR A 47 10.78 -2.69 -1.19
N LYS A 48 10.39 -2.57 0.08
CA LYS A 48 11.21 -2.01 1.16
C LYS A 48 11.32 -3.06 2.26
N THR A 49 12.54 -3.46 2.63
CA THR A 49 12.79 -4.36 3.76
C THR A 49 12.55 -3.67 5.11
N PHE A 50 12.54 -4.45 6.19
CA PHE A 50 12.42 -3.92 7.55
C PHE A 50 13.56 -2.97 7.92
N ASP A 51 14.77 -3.23 7.43
CA ASP A 51 15.97 -2.44 7.71
C ASP A 51 16.24 -1.34 6.65
N GLY A 52 15.28 -1.10 5.75
CA GLY A 52 15.23 0.09 4.90
C GLY A 52 15.78 -0.08 3.48
N LYS A 53 16.21 -1.28 3.07
CA LYS A 53 16.66 -1.53 1.70
C LYS A 53 15.47 -1.46 0.73
N ILE A 54 15.59 -0.62 -0.30
CA ILE A 54 14.61 -0.51 -1.39
C ILE A 54 15.15 -1.15 -2.66
N TYR A 55 14.38 -2.07 -3.23
CA TYR A 55 14.75 -2.81 -4.44
C TYR A 55 13.53 -3.17 -5.29
N ASN A 56 13.79 -3.60 -6.52
CA ASN A 56 12.76 -3.89 -7.52
C ASN A 56 12.86 -5.35 -7.94
N PHE A 57 11.72 -6.04 -8.01
CA PHE A 57 11.68 -7.42 -8.47
C PHE A 57 10.33 -7.79 -9.08
N GLY A 58 10.28 -7.83 -10.42
CA GLY A 58 9.08 -8.18 -11.20
C GLY A 58 8.81 -9.68 -11.34
N GLY A 59 9.16 -10.49 -10.33
CA GLY A 59 8.93 -11.94 -10.34
C GLY A 59 7.45 -12.30 -10.41
N LEU A 60 7.09 -13.25 -11.27
CA LEU A 60 5.73 -13.79 -11.38
C LEU A 60 5.59 -15.05 -10.54
N GLY A 61 4.43 -15.20 -9.90
CA GLY A 61 4.13 -16.34 -9.06
C GLY A 61 3.97 -15.98 -7.59
N LYS A 62 4.14 -16.98 -6.72
CA LYS A 62 3.96 -16.84 -5.28
C LYS A 62 5.31 -16.73 -4.57
N TYR A 63 5.47 -15.68 -3.78
CA TYR A 63 6.68 -15.42 -3.01
C TYR A 63 6.38 -15.30 -1.52
N GLN A 64 7.34 -15.70 -0.69
CA GLN A 64 7.31 -15.44 0.74
C GLN A 64 7.70 -13.99 0.99
N PHE A 65 6.72 -13.16 1.36
CA PHE A 65 6.97 -11.76 1.62
C PHE A 65 7.68 -11.59 2.97
N VAL A 66 7.07 -12.14 4.03
CA VAL A 66 7.66 -12.25 5.37
C VAL A 66 7.08 -13.47 6.06
N SER A 67 7.89 -14.13 6.88
CA SER A 67 7.44 -15.14 7.83
C SER A 67 8.25 -15.01 9.11
N ASP A 68 7.65 -15.37 10.23
CA ASP A 68 8.41 -15.80 11.40
C ASP A 68 9.02 -17.18 11.08
N CYS A 69 10.34 -17.23 11.03
CA CYS A 69 11.13 -18.39 10.65
C CYS A 69 11.77 -19.07 11.87
N ARG A 70 11.45 -18.61 13.08
CA ARG A 70 11.87 -19.20 14.34
C ARG A 70 10.71 -19.88 15.06
N SER A 71 9.63 -19.15 15.31
CA SER A 71 8.48 -19.64 16.08
C SER A 71 7.27 -19.93 15.21
N HIS A 72 7.33 -19.62 13.92
CA HIS A 72 6.27 -19.88 12.94
C HIS A 72 4.89 -19.30 13.30
N ILE A 73 4.87 -18.19 14.04
CA ILE A 73 3.64 -17.53 14.53
C ILE A 73 2.78 -16.99 13.37
N PHE A 74 3.42 -16.44 12.33
CA PHE A 74 2.73 -15.93 11.16
C PHE A 74 3.56 -16.03 9.88
N SER A 75 2.87 -16.02 8.74
CA SER A 75 3.48 -15.82 7.43
C SER A 75 2.58 -15.01 6.50
N VAL A 76 3.19 -14.16 5.70
CA VAL A 76 2.56 -13.38 4.64
C VAL A 76 3.20 -13.77 3.32
N ARG A 77 2.37 -14.19 2.37
CA ARG A 77 2.78 -14.53 1.00
C ARG A 77 2.08 -13.60 0.03
N ILE A 78 2.82 -13.12 -0.96
CA ILE A 78 2.29 -12.34 -2.07
C ILE A 78 2.23 -13.19 -3.32
N THR A 79 1.23 -12.96 -4.17
CA THR A 79 1.14 -13.56 -5.50
C THR A 79 1.11 -12.45 -6.54
N ASN A 80 2.18 -12.41 -7.33
CA ASN A 80 2.39 -11.46 -8.41
C ASN A 80 1.96 -12.10 -9.71
N VAL A 81 1.11 -11.42 -10.47
CA VAL A 81 0.66 -11.93 -11.78
C VAL A 81 0.73 -10.81 -12.81
N HIS A 82 1.05 -11.19 -14.04
CA HIS A 82 1.14 -10.26 -15.15
C HIS A 82 -0.25 -9.74 -15.54
N ASN A 83 -0.38 -8.44 -15.79
CA ASN A 83 -1.54 -7.84 -16.42
C ASN A 83 -1.10 -6.98 -17.61
N LYS A 84 -1.18 -7.50 -18.84
CA LYS A 84 -0.87 -6.81 -20.11
C LYS A 84 0.53 -6.16 -20.21
N ARG A 85 0.84 -5.16 -19.36
CA ARG A 85 2.09 -4.39 -19.28
C ARG A 85 2.65 -4.20 -17.85
N SER A 86 1.98 -4.64 -16.78
CA SER A 86 2.49 -4.50 -15.39
C SER A 86 2.35 -5.77 -14.54
N VAL A 87 3.25 -5.96 -13.57
CA VAL A 87 3.23 -7.01 -12.55
C VAL A 87 2.71 -6.41 -11.24
N ASN A 88 1.45 -6.69 -10.93
CA ASN A 88 0.85 -6.23 -9.67
C ASN A 88 0.76 -7.40 -8.68
N THR A 89 1.05 -7.13 -7.40
CA THR A 89 0.64 -7.98 -6.29
C THR A 89 -0.88 -8.07 -6.29
N ARG A 90 -1.44 -9.26 -6.57
CA ARG A 90 -2.90 -9.42 -6.71
C ARG A 90 -3.55 -10.15 -5.57
N ARG A 91 -2.79 -11.02 -4.90
CA ARG A 91 -3.30 -11.82 -3.80
C ARG A 91 -2.31 -11.83 -2.67
N ILE A 92 -2.83 -11.67 -1.47
CA ILE A 92 -2.07 -11.77 -0.23
C ILE A 92 -2.65 -12.96 0.53
N THR A 93 -1.81 -13.88 0.95
CA THR A 93 -2.19 -14.98 1.84
C THR A 93 -1.48 -14.77 3.16
N ILE A 94 -2.27 -14.55 4.21
CA ILE A 94 -1.78 -14.44 5.59
C ILE A 94 -2.15 -15.74 6.28
N LYS A 95 -1.20 -16.34 6.97
CA LYS A 95 -1.43 -17.44 7.90
C LYS A 95 -0.98 -17.00 9.28
N SER A 96 -1.79 -17.28 10.29
CA SER A 96 -1.43 -17.12 11.69
C SER A 96 -2.15 -18.19 12.48
N ASN A 97 -1.41 -19.04 13.18
CA ASN A 97 -1.93 -20.24 13.83
C ASN A 97 -2.77 -21.09 12.84
N SER A 98 -4.01 -21.43 13.21
CA SER A 98 -4.98 -22.17 12.37
C SER A 98 -5.72 -21.28 11.37
N ILE A 99 -5.55 -19.95 11.41
CA ILE A 99 -6.30 -19.01 10.59
C ILE A 99 -5.58 -18.73 9.27
N ARG A 100 -6.33 -18.81 8.18
CA ARG A 100 -5.87 -18.45 6.84
C ARG A 100 -6.73 -17.34 6.24
N ILE A 101 -6.11 -16.20 5.95
CA ILE A 101 -6.76 -15.03 5.36
C ILE A 101 -6.23 -14.86 3.94
N ASN A 102 -7.13 -14.72 2.97
CA ASN A 102 -6.77 -14.46 1.59
C ASN A 102 -7.39 -13.13 1.15
N LEU A 103 -6.54 -12.16 0.87
CA LEU A 103 -6.94 -10.86 0.33
C LEU A 103 -6.74 -10.88 -1.19
N ALA A 104 -7.71 -10.38 -1.93
CA ALA A 104 -7.68 -10.26 -3.38
C ALA A 104 -8.32 -8.94 -3.80
N GLN A 105 -7.85 -8.38 -4.92
CA GLN A 105 -8.21 -7.04 -5.45
C GLN A 105 -9.67 -6.62 -5.24
N ASN A 106 -9.89 -5.31 -5.10
CA ASN A 106 -11.19 -4.71 -4.76
C ASN A 106 -11.70 -5.13 -3.37
N PHE A 107 -10.79 -5.29 -2.40
CA PHE A 107 -11.09 -5.61 -1.01
C PHE A 107 -11.85 -6.94 -0.79
N LYS A 108 -11.71 -7.92 -1.69
CA LYS A 108 -12.26 -9.26 -1.46
C LYS A 108 -11.40 -9.96 -0.40
N CYS A 109 -12.03 -10.40 0.69
CA CYS A 109 -11.36 -11.09 1.78
C CYS A 109 -12.05 -12.42 2.07
N LYS A 110 -11.26 -13.50 2.13
CA LYS A 110 -11.70 -14.80 2.60
C LYS A 110 -10.97 -15.20 3.88
N VAL A 111 -11.70 -15.64 4.88
CA VAL A 111 -11.14 -16.22 6.11
C VAL A 111 -11.51 -17.69 6.14
N ASN A 112 -10.51 -18.57 6.23
CA ASN A 112 -10.65 -20.04 6.20
C ASN A 112 -11.42 -20.62 4.99
N GLY A 113 -11.60 -19.84 3.92
CA GLY A 113 -12.30 -20.26 2.70
C GLY A 113 -13.54 -19.42 2.41
N ASP A 114 -14.13 -18.86 3.47
CA ASP A 114 -15.40 -18.14 3.42
C ASP A 114 -15.21 -16.66 3.19
N LEU A 115 -16.06 -16.08 2.33
CA LEU A 115 -16.05 -14.65 2.05
C LEU A 115 -16.62 -13.89 3.24
N VAL A 116 -15.89 -12.89 3.74
CA VAL A 116 -16.31 -12.10 4.90
C VAL A 116 -16.66 -10.66 4.52
N LYS A 117 -17.60 -10.06 5.27
CA LYS A 117 -17.89 -8.61 5.23
C LYS A 117 -17.09 -7.90 6.33
N PHE A 118 -16.93 -6.59 6.24
CA PHE A 118 -16.18 -5.79 7.22
C PHE A 118 -17.12 -4.89 8.04
N PRO A 119 -16.82 -4.63 9.34
CA PRO A 119 -15.71 -5.21 10.10
C PRO A 119 -15.89 -6.72 10.35
N PHE A 120 -14.78 -7.45 10.48
CA PHE A 120 -14.77 -8.87 10.82
C PHE A 120 -13.81 -9.11 11.98
N LYS A 121 -14.17 -9.98 12.92
CA LYS A 121 -13.35 -10.29 14.09
C LYS A 121 -13.52 -11.74 14.49
N ILE A 122 -12.41 -12.38 14.84
CA ILE A 122 -12.38 -13.62 15.62
C ILE A 122 -11.70 -13.25 16.94
N GLU A 123 -12.43 -13.35 18.04
CA GLU A 123 -11.95 -12.93 19.36
C GLU A 123 -10.61 -13.57 19.71
N GLY A 124 -9.72 -12.75 20.29
CA GLY A 124 -8.35 -13.16 20.64
C GLY A 124 -7.43 -13.54 19.47
N SER A 125 -7.88 -13.47 18.21
CA SER A 125 -7.15 -14.04 17.08
C SER A 125 -6.91 -13.07 15.91
N VAL A 126 -7.97 -12.49 15.35
CA VAL A 126 -7.84 -11.56 14.22
C VAL A 126 -8.94 -10.50 14.24
N LYS A 127 -8.56 -9.27 13.87
CA LYS A 127 -9.49 -8.19 13.55
C LYS A 127 -9.22 -7.70 12.13
N ILE A 128 -10.27 -7.50 11.33
CA ILE A 128 -10.18 -7.02 9.95
C ILE A 128 -11.13 -5.83 9.78
N GLU A 129 -10.57 -4.67 9.46
CA GLU A 129 -11.30 -3.41 9.34
C GLU A 129 -11.01 -2.74 8.01
N LYS A 130 -12.05 -2.23 7.35
CA LYS A 130 -11.90 -1.37 6.18
C LYS A 130 -11.90 0.08 6.63
N ARG A 131 -10.76 0.77 6.48
CA ARG A 131 -10.58 2.18 6.83
C ARG A 131 -10.36 2.98 5.56
N LEU A 132 -11.33 3.84 5.18
CA LEU A 132 -11.26 4.67 3.97
C LEU A 132 -10.95 3.85 2.70
N ASP A 133 -9.70 3.87 2.26
CA ASP A 133 -9.16 3.23 1.07
C ASP A 133 -8.16 2.10 1.35
N VAL A 134 -8.10 1.62 2.60
CA VAL A 134 -7.29 0.46 2.98
C VAL A 134 -8.11 -0.59 3.73
N LEU A 135 -7.64 -1.83 3.66
CA LEU A 135 -8.04 -2.92 4.53
C LEU A 135 -6.89 -3.18 5.51
N GLU A 136 -7.20 -3.18 6.79
CA GLU A 136 -6.29 -3.43 7.89
C GLU A 136 -6.62 -4.79 8.51
N VAL A 137 -5.61 -5.65 8.64
CA VAL A 137 -5.69 -6.94 9.33
C VAL A 137 -4.75 -6.91 10.52
N THR A 138 -5.30 -7.03 11.72
CA THR A 138 -4.54 -7.10 12.97
C THR A 138 -4.58 -8.53 13.50
N LEU A 139 -3.41 -9.15 13.61
CA LEU A 139 -3.26 -10.49 14.20
C LEU A 139 -3.13 -10.39 15.73
N SER A 140 -3.40 -11.48 16.44
CA SER A 140 -3.19 -11.57 17.91
C SER A 140 -1.74 -11.37 18.33
N SER A 141 -0.79 -11.67 17.44
CA SER A 141 0.63 -11.35 17.58
C SER A 141 0.98 -9.86 17.43
N LYS A 142 -0.03 -8.98 17.37
CA LYS A 142 0.09 -7.53 17.13
C LYS A 142 0.73 -7.17 15.78
N VAL A 143 0.92 -8.14 14.89
CA VAL A 143 1.33 -7.89 13.50
C VAL A 143 0.15 -7.26 12.75
N VAL A 144 0.41 -6.12 12.10
CA VAL A 144 -0.59 -5.36 11.35
C VAL A 144 -0.26 -5.41 9.87
N ILE A 145 -1.26 -5.76 9.05
CA ILE A 145 -1.15 -5.79 7.60
C ILE A 145 -2.11 -4.75 7.02
N VAL A 146 -1.59 -3.78 6.29
CA VAL A 146 -2.37 -2.73 5.61
C VAL A 146 -2.27 -2.93 4.10
N TRP A 147 -3.41 -3.03 3.44
CA TRP A 147 -3.48 -3.26 1.99
C TRP A 147 -4.50 -2.33 1.31
N ASN A 148 -4.10 -1.64 0.24
CA ASN A 148 -4.95 -0.64 -0.42
C ASN A 148 -5.96 -1.21 -1.43
N GLY A 149 -6.13 -2.53 -1.49
CA GLY A 149 -7.03 -3.15 -2.48
C GLY A 149 -6.41 -3.33 -3.87
N LYS A 150 -5.19 -2.82 -4.09
CA LYS A 150 -4.46 -2.82 -5.36
C LYS A 150 -3.03 -3.33 -5.12
N SER A 151 -2.00 -2.49 -5.26
CA SER A 151 -0.58 -2.88 -5.24
C SER A 151 0.23 -2.35 -4.07
N PHE A 152 -0.37 -1.62 -3.12
CA PHE A 152 0.30 -1.23 -1.88
C PHE A 152 -0.03 -2.23 -0.76
N LEU A 153 1.02 -2.79 -0.17
CA LEU A 153 0.99 -3.67 1.00
C LEU A 153 2.04 -3.18 2.00
N GLU A 154 1.65 -3.08 3.26
CA GLU A 154 2.55 -2.82 4.38
C GLU A 154 2.34 -3.89 5.45
N VAL A 155 3.44 -4.35 6.03
CA VAL A 155 3.42 -5.23 7.20
C VAL A 155 4.24 -4.55 8.30
N THR A 156 3.58 -4.28 9.42
CA THR A 156 4.20 -3.77 10.64
C THR A 156 4.28 -4.90 11.66
N VAL A 157 5.47 -5.08 12.23
CA VAL A 157 5.77 -6.11 13.22
C VAL A 157 6.28 -5.47 14.52
N PRO A 158 5.87 -6.01 15.68
CA PRO A 158 6.46 -5.63 16.95
C PRO A 158 7.97 -5.94 17.03
N PRO A 159 8.74 -5.23 17.88
CA PRO A 159 10.18 -5.46 18.06
C PRO A 159 10.55 -6.89 18.47
N GLU A 160 9.64 -7.64 19.10
CA GLU A 160 9.86 -9.02 19.54
C GLU A 160 10.14 -9.98 18.38
N PHE A 161 9.89 -9.57 17.12
CA PHE A 161 10.22 -10.32 15.91
C PHE A 161 11.64 -10.06 15.38
N LYS A 162 12.42 -9.18 16.00
CA LYS A 162 13.80 -8.90 15.60
C LYS A 162 14.63 -10.18 15.57
N ASN A 163 15.42 -10.36 14.51
CA ASN A 163 16.20 -11.57 14.21
C ASN A 163 15.41 -12.87 13.98
N LYS A 164 14.07 -12.81 13.90
CA LYS A 164 13.22 -14.00 13.72
C LYS A 164 12.61 -14.10 12.32
N LEU A 165 12.66 -13.02 11.55
CA LEU A 165 11.94 -12.91 10.29
C LEU A 165 12.79 -13.41 9.11
N CYS A 166 12.11 -13.88 8.06
CA CYS A 166 12.74 -14.17 6.79
C CYS A 166 11.77 -14.05 5.61
N GLY A 167 12.27 -13.61 4.46
CA GLY A 167 11.48 -13.39 3.25
C GLY A 167 12.03 -12.24 2.40
N LEU A 168 11.22 -11.78 1.45
CA LEU A 168 11.47 -10.57 0.67
C LEU A 168 11.64 -9.30 1.52
N CYS A 169 11.12 -9.30 2.75
CA CYS A 169 11.25 -8.19 3.71
C CYS A 169 12.59 -8.15 4.46
N GLY A 170 13.54 -9.04 4.17
CA GLY A 170 14.79 -9.15 4.92
C GLY A 170 14.63 -9.95 6.21
N ASN A 171 15.55 -9.75 7.16
CA ASN A 171 15.64 -10.52 8.40
C ASN A 171 15.31 -9.72 9.68
N PHE A 172 15.09 -8.41 9.56
CA PHE A 172 14.78 -7.48 10.64
C PHE A 172 15.79 -7.57 11.79
N ASN A 173 17.05 -7.20 11.51
CA ASN A 173 18.13 -7.20 12.50
C ASN A 173 18.81 -5.83 12.64
N SER A 174 18.25 -4.79 12.04
CA SER A 174 18.82 -3.44 11.96
C SER A 174 20.09 -3.32 11.10
N ASN A 175 20.39 -4.32 10.26
CA ASN A 175 21.53 -4.32 9.34
C ASN A 175 21.08 -4.43 7.87
N VAL A 176 20.89 -3.27 7.25
CA VAL A 176 20.55 -3.17 5.82
C VAL A 176 21.52 -3.92 4.89
N LYS A 177 22.77 -4.15 5.28
CA LYS A 177 23.77 -4.80 4.42
C LYS A 177 23.49 -6.29 4.20
N ASP A 178 22.81 -6.96 5.13
CA ASP A 178 22.54 -8.40 5.06
C ASP A 178 21.09 -8.76 4.70
N ASP A 179 20.25 -7.75 4.43
CA ASP A 179 18.86 -7.91 4.00
C ASP A 179 18.69 -8.86 2.81
N PHE A 180 19.69 -8.94 1.92
CA PHE A 180 19.70 -9.86 0.79
C PHE A 180 20.25 -11.25 1.18
N LYS A 181 19.72 -11.79 2.28
CA LYS A 181 19.94 -13.16 2.70
C LYS A 181 19.03 -14.09 1.92
N LEU A 182 19.63 -14.95 1.09
CA LEU A 182 18.92 -15.99 0.36
C LEU A 182 18.21 -16.94 1.32
N ARG A 183 17.20 -17.67 0.84
CA ARG A 183 16.52 -18.72 1.61
C ARG A 183 17.46 -19.77 2.22
N ARG A 184 18.59 -20.04 1.56
CA ARG A 184 19.66 -20.95 2.01
C ARG A 184 20.64 -20.34 3.04
N GLY A 185 20.41 -19.10 3.47
CA GLY A 185 21.20 -18.41 4.49
C GLY A 185 22.40 -17.61 3.98
N VAL A 186 22.75 -17.70 2.69
CA VAL A 186 23.87 -16.94 2.09
C VAL A 186 23.44 -15.49 1.84
N VAL A 187 24.28 -14.52 2.21
CA VAL A 187 24.07 -13.10 1.87
C VAL A 187 24.67 -12.79 0.50
N VAL A 188 23.93 -12.09 -0.36
CA VAL A 188 24.40 -11.66 -1.69
C VAL A 188 24.50 -10.14 -1.78
N ARG A 189 25.17 -9.63 -2.82
CA ARG A 189 25.35 -8.19 -3.03
C ARG A 189 24.06 -7.54 -3.51
N ASP A 190 24.00 -6.21 -3.40
CA ASP A 190 22.85 -5.42 -3.84
C ASP A 190 22.56 -5.56 -5.35
N THR A 191 23.59 -5.83 -6.16
CA THR A 191 23.46 -6.12 -7.60
C THR A 191 22.70 -7.42 -7.89
N ASP A 192 22.61 -8.31 -6.90
CA ASP A 192 22.05 -9.65 -7.04
C ASP A 192 20.62 -9.75 -6.47
N ALA A 193 19.90 -8.61 -6.41
CA ALA A 193 18.53 -8.52 -5.89
C ALA A 193 17.56 -9.55 -6.51
N ILE A 194 17.73 -9.85 -7.81
CA ILE A 194 16.92 -10.85 -8.52
C ILE A 194 17.18 -12.26 -7.97
N SER A 195 18.44 -12.61 -7.70
CA SER A 195 18.82 -13.90 -7.11
C SER A 195 18.24 -14.02 -5.70
N PHE A 196 18.36 -12.95 -4.90
CA PHE A 196 17.71 -12.85 -3.59
C PHE A 196 16.22 -13.10 -3.65
N ALA A 197 15.49 -12.32 -4.43
CA ALA A 197 14.04 -12.38 -4.45
C ALA A 197 13.52 -13.70 -5.07
N SER A 198 14.23 -14.23 -6.07
CA SER A 198 13.91 -15.54 -6.67
C SER A 198 14.06 -16.69 -5.68
N SER A 199 15.01 -16.61 -4.74
CA SER A 199 15.22 -17.64 -3.71
C SER A 199 14.02 -17.79 -2.76
N TRP A 200 13.15 -16.76 -2.67
CA TRP A 200 11.94 -16.75 -1.83
C TRP A 200 10.68 -17.22 -2.55
N CYS A 201 10.81 -17.82 -3.74
CA CYS A 201 9.71 -18.49 -4.43
C CYS A 201 9.10 -19.62 -3.58
N VAL A 202 7.76 -19.68 -3.55
CA VAL A 202 7.00 -20.70 -2.82
C VAL A 202 6.39 -21.70 -3.80
N GLY A 203 7.02 -22.88 -3.89
CA GLY A 203 6.65 -23.93 -4.83
C GLY A 203 7.36 -23.71 -6.17
N PRO A 204 8.32 -24.57 -6.56
CA PRO A 204 9.14 -24.36 -7.76
C PRO A 204 8.34 -24.24 -9.07
N LYS A 205 7.17 -24.88 -9.13
CA LYS A 205 6.23 -24.81 -10.27
C LYS A 205 5.31 -23.57 -10.24
N SER A 206 5.24 -22.89 -9.09
CA SER A 206 4.37 -21.71 -8.89
C SER A 206 5.01 -20.41 -9.37
N CYS A 207 6.33 -20.40 -9.55
CA CYS A 207 7.04 -19.26 -10.10
C CYS A 207 7.50 -19.62 -11.50
N ILE A 208 7.24 -18.72 -12.44
CA ILE A 208 7.71 -18.91 -13.81
C ILE A 208 9.24 -18.77 -13.73
N LYS A 209 9.98 -19.84 -14.11
CA LYS A 209 11.44 -19.77 -14.28
C LYS A 209 11.69 -18.63 -15.26
N GLN A 210 12.21 -17.50 -14.77
CA GLN A 210 12.50 -16.36 -15.63
C GLN A 210 13.64 -16.76 -16.57
N SER A 211 13.28 -17.20 -17.77
CA SER A 211 14.08 -16.94 -18.96
C SER A 211 13.54 -15.65 -19.58
N ALA A 212 14.37 -14.60 -19.58
CA ALA A 212 14.32 -13.54 -20.61
C ALA A 212 13.11 -12.57 -20.69
N GLN A 213 12.40 -12.24 -19.61
CA GLN A 213 11.47 -11.09 -19.61
C GLN A 213 11.59 -10.18 -18.38
N LEU A 214 12.81 -9.96 -17.91
CA LEU A 214 13.13 -8.61 -17.42
C LEU A 214 13.34 -7.80 -18.68
N THR A 215 12.30 -7.15 -19.20
CA THR A 215 12.56 -6.01 -20.09
C THR A 215 13.53 -5.13 -19.33
N PRO A 216 14.74 -4.85 -19.88
CA PRO A 216 15.62 -3.83 -19.30
C PRO A 216 14.74 -2.63 -19.00
N LEU A 217 14.91 -1.99 -17.84
CA LEU A 217 14.23 -0.73 -17.51
C LEU A 217 14.27 0.13 -18.78
N ARG A 218 13.17 0.14 -19.56
CA ARG A 218 13.16 0.84 -20.84
C ARG A 218 13.51 2.26 -20.47
N GLN A 219 14.53 2.83 -21.11
CA GLN A 219 14.97 4.20 -20.81
C GLN A 219 13.75 5.09 -20.90
N CYS A 220 13.18 5.38 -19.74
CA CYS A 220 11.90 6.01 -19.69
C CYS A 220 12.14 7.49 -19.78
N LYS A 221 12.01 8.00 -21.00
CA LYS A 221 11.94 9.42 -21.25
C LYS A 221 10.49 9.82 -20.98
N ILE A 222 10.20 10.25 -19.75
CA ILE A 222 8.98 11.03 -19.48
C ILE A 222 9.15 12.33 -20.28
N ARG A 223 8.65 12.33 -21.53
CA ARG A 223 8.92 13.38 -22.52
C ARG A 223 8.42 14.76 -22.11
N ASN A 224 7.45 14.83 -21.18
CA ASN A 224 6.89 16.09 -20.70
C ASN A 224 7.05 16.18 -19.19
N ALA A 225 7.84 17.15 -18.70
CA ALA A 225 8.05 17.40 -17.27
C ALA A 225 6.73 17.70 -16.52
N ASP A 226 5.74 18.31 -17.18
CA ASP A 226 4.43 18.59 -16.60
C ASP A 226 3.62 17.33 -16.29
N ARG A 227 3.86 16.25 -17.05
CA ARG A 227 3.25 14.95 -16.81
C ARG A 227 4.01 14.11 -15.79
N ASN A 228 5.15 14.59 -15.26
CA ASN A 228 5.90 13.89 -14.24
C ASN A 228 5.27 14.10 -12.85
N HIS A 229 4.28 13.29 -12.50
CA HIS A 229 3.67 13.34 -11.17
C HIS A 229 4.60 12.84 -10.05
N CYS A 230 5.71 12.19 -10.36
CA CYS A 230 6.71 11.83 -9.35
C CYS A 230 7.39 13.06 -8.72
N LYS A 231 7.32 14.24 -9.37
CA LYS A 231 7.84 15.49 -8.81
C LYS A 231 7.20 15.87 -7.46
N HIS A 232 6.01 15.34 -7.16
CA HIS A 232 5.38 15.53 -5.85
C HIS A 232 6.22 14.95 -4.69
N LEU A 233 7.03 13.91 -4.92
CA LEU A 233 7.99 13.38 -3.92
C LEU A 233 9.14 14.34 -3.62
N LEU A 234 9.39 15.31 -4.49
CA LEU A 234 10.41 16.35 -4.34
C LEU A 234 9.80 17.69 -3.90
N SER A 235 8.47 17.75 -3.74
CA SER A 235 7.75 18.98 -3.50
C SER A 235 7.59 19.21 -2.01
N THR A 236 8.15 20.32 -1.53
CA THR A 236 7.92 20.84 -0.17
C THR A 236 6.46 21.19 0.08
N LYS A 237 5.64 21.41 -0.96
CA LYS A 237 4.20 21.60 -0.82
C LYS A 237 3.47 20.33 -0.39
N VAL A 238 3.94 19.15 -0.82
CA VAL A 238 3.26 17.86 -0.58
C VAL A 238 3.86 17.13 0.62
N PHE A 239 5.18 17.17 0.77
CA PHE A 239 5.91 16.47 1.83
C PHE A 239 6.86 17.42 2.56
N ASN A 240 6.32 18.53 3.06
CA ASN A 240 7.08 19.55 3.77
C ASN A 240 7.83 18.94 4.98
N GLY A 241 9.15 19.15 5.08
CA GLY A 241 9.95 18.69 6.22
C GLY A 241 10.27 17.19 6.22
N CYS A 242 9.87 16.46 5.18
CA CYS A 242 10.24 15.06 5.02
C CYS A 242 11.60 14.87 4.38
N ASP A 243 11.93 15.76 3.46
CA ASP A 243 13.16 15.80 2.68
C ASP A 243 14.41 15.86 3.55
N SER A 244 14.34 16.55 4.70
CA SER A 244 15.43 16.58 5.69
C SER A 244 15.59 15.30 6.50
N LYS A 245 14.56 14.43 6.54
CA LYS A 245 14.54 13.21 7.35
C LYS A 245 14.62 11.92 6.53
N LEU A 246 14.19 11.95 5.26
CA LEU A 246 14.05 10.79 4.40
C LEU A 246 14.38 11.11 2.95
N ASN A 247 15.44 10.47 2.46
CA ASN A 247 15.86 10.57 1.07
C ASN A 247 14.80 9.96 0.12
N SER A 248 14.23 10.80 -0.74
CA SER A 248 13.15 10.41 -1.66
C SER A 248 13.63 9.75 -2.95
N ASN A 249 14.95 9.72 -3.25
CA ASN A 249 15.47 9.28 -4.55
C ASN A 249 15.02 7.87 -4.97
N LYS A 250 15.02 6.92 -4.02
CA LYS A 250 14.60 5.54 -4.31
C LYS A 250 13.10 5.46 -4.61
N TYR A 251 12.28 6.20 -3.88
CA TYR A 251 10.84 6.31 -4.13
C TYR A 251 10.54 7.04 -5.45
N TYR A 252 11.30 8.08 -5.75
CA TYR A 252 11.18 8.84 -7.00
C TYR A 252 11.52 7.98 -8.22
N ASN A 253 12.59 7.18 -8.15
CA ASN A 253 12.97 6.26 -9.22
C ASN A 253 11.96 5.12 -9.39
N ALA A 254 11.42 4.58 -8.29
CA ALA A 254 10.31 3.62 -8.34
C ALA A 254 9.07 4.23 -9.02
N CYS A 255 8.66 5.41 -8.58
CA CYS A 255 7.54 6.16 -9.16
C CYS A 255 7.71 6.38 -10.66
N LYS A 256 8.91 6.79 -11.09
CA LYS A 256 9.20 6.97 -12.51
C LYS A 256 8.98 5.65 -13.24
N SER A 257 9.58 4.55 -12.77
CA SER A 257 9.41 3.23 -13.37
C SER A 257 7.93 2.86 -13.52
N ASP A 258 7.14 3.05 -12.46
CA ASP A 258 5.71 2.76 -12.45
C ASP A 258 4.95 3.57 -13.50
N MET A 259 5.22 4.87 -13.62
CA MET A 259 4.58 5.74 -14.61
C MET A 259 4.86 5.30 -16.05
N CYS A 260 6.04 4.73 -16.32
CA CYS A 260 6.46 4.31 -17.65
C CYS A 260 5.78 3.02 -18.12
N ASP A 261 5.56 2.09 -17.20
CA ASP A 261 4.89 0.82 -17.47
C ASP A 261 3.36 0.96 -17.46
N CYS A 262 2.86 2.13 -17.07
CA CYS A 262 1.45 2.43 -16.89
C CYS A 262 0.82 3.04 -18.15
N PRO A 263 -0.17 2.38 -18.80
CA PRO A 263 -0.77 2.87 -20.04
C PRO A 263 -1.39 4.27 -19.96
N ASN A 264 -1.86 4.70 -18.78
CA ASN A 264 -2.49 6.00 -18.57
C ASN A 264 -1.61 6.99 -17.80
N GLY A 265 -0.37 6.62 -17.45
CA GLY A 265 0.55 7.47 -16.68
C GLY A 265 0.13 7.78 -15.23
N LYS A 266 -0.91 7.13 -14.69
CA LYS A 266 -1.47 7.42 -13.35
C LYS A 266 -1.05 6.41 -12.27
N CYS A 267 0.05 5.67 -12.47
CA CYS A 267 0.53 4.66 -11.53
C CYS A 267 1.58 5.19 -10.53
N TYR A 268 1.56 6.48 -10.18
CA TYR A 268 2.54 7.09 -9.28
C TYR A 268 2.13 7.07 -7.81
N CYS A 269 0.83 6.97 -7.53
CA CYS A 269 0.27 7.19 -6.20
C CYS A 269 0.74 6.18 -5.15
N GLU A 270 1.06 4.96 -5.55
CA GLU A 270 1.51 3.91 -4.65
C GLU A 270 2.94 4.16 -4.15
N SER A 271 3.81 4.76 -4.96
CA SER A 271 5.13 5.20 -4.50
C SER A 271 5.02 6.41 -3.56
N LEU A 272 4.11 7.35 -3.85
CA LEU A 272 3.80 8.47 -2.97
C LEU A 272 3.21 8.00 -1.63
N MET A 273 2.34 6.98 -1.66
CA MET A 273 1.78 6.36 -0.46
C MET A 273 2.86 5.71 0.40
N ALA A 274 3.83 5.02 -0.21
CA ALA A 274 4.95 4.44 0.53
C ALA A 274 5.79 5.53 1.21
N TYR A 275 6.15 6.59 0.46
CA TYR A 275 6.90 7.72 1.01
C TYR A 275 6.13 8.45 2.10
N SER A 276 4.82 8.71 1.92
CA SER A 276 3.98 9.38 2.91
C SER A 276 3.94 8.62 4.23
N ARG A 277 3.87 7.28 4.19
CA ARG A 277 3.79 6.47 5.40
C ARG A 277 5.11 6.46 6.17
N GLU A 278 6.24 6.42 5.47
CA GLU A 278 7.54 6.60 6.10
C GLU A 278 7.72 7.99 6.69
N CYS A 279 7.26 9.01 5.97
CA CYS A 279 7.28 10.38 6.44
C CYS A 279 6.50 10.56 7.76
N GLY A 280 5.29 10.03 7.81
CA GLY A 280 4.45 10.06 9.02
C GLY A 280 5.10 9.37 10.21
N ARG A 281 5.86 8.28 9.98
CA ARG A 281 6.63 7.61 11.05
C ARG A 281 7.76 8.45 11.62
N LEU A 282 8.28 9.37 10.81
CA LEU A 282 9.29 10.35 11.22
C LEU A 282 8.64 11.59 11.86
N GLY A 283 7.34 11.53 12.18
CA GLY A 283 6.58 12.57 12.86
C GLY A 283 6.26 13.77 11.97
N VAL A 284 6.31 13.62 10.65
CA VAL A 284 5.91 14.68 9.71
C VAL A 284 4.43 14.54 9.41
N ASP A 285 3.69 15.63 9.56
CA ASP A 285 2.28 15.68 9.13
C ASP A 285 2.20 15.63 7.60
N VAL A 286 1.50 14.63 7.08
CA VAL A 286 1.31 14.39 5.65
C VAL A 286 -0.17 14.27 5.26
N ASP A 287 -1.11 14.68 6.11
CA ASP A 287 -2.53 14.33 5.95
C ASP A 287 -3.14 14.72 4.59
N ASN A 288 -2.66 15.81 3.98
CA ASN A 288 -3.16 16.32 2.71
C ASN A 288 -2.46 15.76 1.45
N TRP A 289 -1.47 14.86 1.58
CA TRP A 289 -0.64 14.42 0.46
C TRP A 289 -1.46 13.88 -0.71
N LYS A 290 -2.56 13.15 -0.45
CA LYS A 290 -3.44 12.60 -1.50
C LYS A 290 -4.12 13.69 -2.31
N LYS A 291 -4.59 14.75 -1.65
CA LYS A 291 -5.25 15.86 -2.30
C LYS A 291 -4.25 16.66 -3.13
N ASP A 292 -3.09 16.98 -2.55
CA ASP A 292 -2.11 17.86 -3.16
C ASP A 292 -1.30 17.19 -4.29
N SER A 293 -1.32 15.87 -4.36
CA SER A 293 -0.72 15.06 -5.44
C SER A 293 -1.74 14.47 -6.42
N PHE A 294 -3.02 14.81 -6.29
CA PHE A 294 -4.11 14.26 -7.12
C PHE A 294 -4.27 12.73 -7.04
N CYS A 295 -3.87 12.14 -5.90
CA CYS A 295 -4.02 10.71 -5.59
C CYS A 295 -5.33 10.36 -4.87
N ILE A 296 -6.38 11.15 -5.13
CA ILE A 296 -7.72 10.89 -4.59
C ILE A 296 -8.38 9.73 -5.35
N ASN A 297 -8.88 8.73 -4.61
CA ASN A 297 -9.74 7.71 -5.18
C ASN A 297 -11.08 8.34 -5.59
N ILE A 298 -11.34 8.49 -6.89
CA ILE A 298 -12.58 9.07 -7.46
C ILE A 298 -13.78 8.10 -7.32
N ASN A 299 -13.95 7.45 -6.18
CA ASN A 299 -15.18 6.70 -5.87
C ASN A 299 -16.16 7.52 -5.00
N LYS A 300 -15.91 8.83 -4.81
CA LYS A 300 -16.83 9.77 -4.14
C LYS A 300 -16.98 11.13 -4.85
N ALA A 301 -17.03 11.14 -6.18
CA ALA A 301 -17.41 12.34 -6.95
C ALA A 301 -18.65 12.12 -7.84
N ARG A 302 -19.66 11.40 -7.31
CA ARG A 302 -21.05 11.80 -7.52
C ARG A 302 -21.54 12.34 -6.18
N ARG A 303 -21.08 13.54 -5.79
CA ARG A 303 -21.94 14.39 -4.97
C ARG A 303 -23.20 14.56 -5.82
N LYS A 304 -24.34 14.02 -5.38
CA LYS A 304 -25.63 14.49 -5.90
C LYS A 304 -25.54 16.00 -5.78
N LYS A 305 -25.66 16.73 -6.90
CA LYS A 305 -25.89 18.17 -6.83
C LYS A 305 -27.03 18.36 -5.82
N PRO A 306 -26.93 19.27 -4.84
CA PRO A 306 -28.11 19.65 -4.11
C PRO A 306 -29.13 20.07 -5.16
N ILE A 307 -30.30 19.44 -5.14
CA ILE A 307 -31.44 19.92 -5.92
C ILE A 307 -31.73 21.28 -5.29
N SER A 308 -31.28 22.35 -5.92
CA SER A 308 -31.81 23.68 -5.62
C SER A 308 -33.26 23.60 -6.07
N ASN A 309 -34.20 23.75 -5.13
CA ASN A 309 -35.58 24.05 -5.45
C ASN A 309 -35.61 25.44 -6.09
N SER A 310 -35.27 25.53 -7.37
CA SER A 310 -35.64 26.66 -8.20
C SER A 310 -37.05 26.37 -8.69
N MET A 311 -38.00 27.06 -8.07
CA MET A 311 -39.38 27.16 -8.52
C MET A 311 -39.37 27.54 -10.00
N PHE A 312 -39.87 26.65 -10.87
CA PHE A 312 -40.00 26.97 -12.29
C PHE A 312 -40.95 28.15 -12.46
N SER A 313 -40.57 29.11 -13.29
CA SER A 313 -41.43 30.25 -13.59
C SER A 313 -42.66 29.77 -14.39
N GLN A 314 -43.78 30.50 -14.30
CA GLN A 314 -45.00 30.19 -15.08
C GLN A 314 -44.74 30.16 -16.59
N GLU A 315 -43.70 30.84 -17.07
CA GLU A 315 -43.27 30.80 -18.48
C GLU A 315 -42.65 29.45 -18.88
N ASP A 316 -41.95 28.77 -17.96
CA ASP A 316 -41.37 27.45 -18.21
C ASP A 316 -42.46 26.38 -18.32
N ILE A 317 -43.50 26.48 -17.50
CA ILE A 317 -44.68 25.59 -17.55
C ILE A 317 -45.46 25.82 -18.86
N SER A 318 -45.67 27.07 -19.25
CA SER A 318 -46.35 27.42 -20.51
C SER A 318 -45.61 26.89 -21.76
N LYS A 319 -44.27 26.93 -21.75
CA LYS A 319 -43.45 26.35 -22.83
C LYS A 319 -43.59 24.83 -22.90
N ILE A 320 -43.61 24.13 -21.76
CA ILE A 320 -43.77 22.66 -21.72
C ILE A 320 -45.15 22.25 -22.24
N LEU A 321 -46.22 22.94 -21.82
CA LEU A 321 -47.59 22.65 -22.27
C LEU A 321 -47.77 22.88 -23.78
N ARG A 322 -47.11 23.90 -24.36
CA ARG A 322 -47.11 24.13 -25.82
C ARG A 322 -46.41 23.02 -26.60
N VAL A 323 -45.34 22.43 -26.06
CA VAL A 323 -44.63 21.30 -26.69
C VAL A 323 -45.47 20.02 -26.63
N MET A 324 -46.14 19.76 -25.51
CA MET A 324 -47.01 18.59 -25.36
C MET A 324 -48.24 18.66 -26.28
N ASN A 325 -48.85 19.84 -26.45
CA ASN A 325 -49.97 20.01 -27.38
C ASN A 325 -49.56 19.91 -28.87
N LYS A 326 -48.29 20.18 -29.21
CA LYS A 326 -47.76 19.95 -30.56
C LYS A 326 -47.57 18.47 -30.88
N GLN A 327 -47.24 17.64 -29.89
CA GLN A 327 -47.05 16.20 -30.07
C GLN A 327 -48.37 15.40 -30.11
N ASN A 328 -49.45 15.91 -29.52
CA ASN A 328 -50.77 15.26 -29.58
C ASN A 328 -51.53 15.52 -30.89
N ARG A 329 -51.16 16.55 -31.67
CA ARG A 329 -51.74 16.80 -33.01
C ARG A 329 -51.14 15.90 -34.12
N THR A 330 -50.03 15.21 -33.88
CA THR A 330 -49.37 14.36 -34.88
C THR A 330 -49.72 12.87 -34.78
N LYS A 331 -50.56 12.44 -33.83
CA LYS A 331 -50.90 11.03 -33.59
C LYS A 331 -52.34 10.61 -33.90
N SER A 332 -53.20 11.47 -34.46
CA SER A 332 -54.62 11.15 -34.71
C SER A 332 -55.01 10.91 -36.18
N GLY A 333 -54.08 10.47 -37.04
CA GLY A 333 -54.38 10.26 -38.47
C GLY A 333 -53.75 9.02 -39.08
N ARG A 334 -54.34 7.84 -38.88
CA ARG A 334 -54.56 6.81 -39.92
C ARG A 334 -55.31 5.58 -39.37
N SER A 335 -56.49 5.35 -39.94
CA SER A 335 -57.41 4.21 -39.78
C SER A 335 -56.98 2.97 -40.61
N PRO A 336 -57.63 1.80 -40.44
CA PRO A 336 -57.04 0.46 -40.63
C PRO A 336 -57.27 -0.16 -42.02
N ILE A 337 -56.52 -1.22 -42.34
CA ILE A 337 -56.74 -2.09 -43.51
C ILE A 337 -56.93 -3.55 -43.02
N PRO A 338 -57.88 -4.33 -43.59
CA PRO A 338 -58.42 -5.54 -42.96
C PRO A 338 -57.68 -6.82 -43.33
N LEU A 339 -57.88 -7.83 -42.48
CA LEU A 339 -57.55 -9.25 -42.71
C LEU A 339 -58.45 -9.85 -43.80
N ASN A 340 -57.83 -10.55 -44.74
CA ASN A 340 -58.37 -11.74 -45.39
C ASN A 340 -57.25 -12.78 -45.50
#